data_AF-A0A522PZ37-F1
#
_entry.id   AF-A0A522PZ37-F1
#
_cell.length_a   1.000
_cell.length_b   1.000
_cell.length_c   1.000
_cell.angle_alpha   90.00
_cell.angle_beta   90.00
_cell.angle_gamma   90.00
#
_symmetry.space_group_name_H-M   'P 1'
#
loop_
_entity.id
_entity.type
_entity.pdbx_description
1 polymer ?
#
loop_
_entity_poly.entity_id
_entity_poly.type
_entity_poly.pdbx_seq_one_letter_code
_entity_poly.pdbx_strand_id
1 'polypeptide(L)'
;MKWEDIDFQAGALSVRRQLHDGGAVGPPKSERGLRTIALSAEIVTLLRQHHARQAERRLALGPRYQDGGWVFATRYGASYKPTAAVKHFGKVLERAGLPPMRWHDLRHTACSLLVAAGVPIPVVAQRAGHASAAFTMATYAHAVPGGQDAAVQATASLFHEGPPKKNVGQ
;
A
#
# COMPACT_ATOMS: atom_id res chain seq x y z
N MET A 1 -2.40 -13.03 -3.46
CA MET A 1 -3.67 -12.31 -3.31
C MET A 1 -4.65 -12.83 -4.34
N LYS A 2 -5.83 -13.25 -3.90
CA LYS A 2 -6.94 -13.67 -4.77
C LYS A 2 -8.09 -12.66 -4.66
N TRP A 3 -9.05 -12.74 -5.57
CA TRP A 3 -10.21 -11.83 -5.59
C TRP A 3 -11.03 -11.86 -4.30
N GLU A 4 -11.14 -13.03 -3.63
CA GLU A 4 -11.79 -13.18 -2.31
C GLU A 4 -11.10 -12.42 -1.16
N ASP A 5 -9.87 -11.94 -1.38
CA ASP A 5 -9.15 -11.13 -0.40
C ASP A 5 -9.58 -9.65 -0.45
N ILE A 6 -10.37 -9.24 -1.45
CA ILE A 6 -10.79 -7.86 -1.66
C ILE A 6 -12.27 -7.71 -1.32
N ASP A 7 -12.56 -6.90 -0.31
CA ASP A 7 -13.91 -6.41 -0.04
C ASP A 7 -14.13 -5.12 -0.83
N PHE A 8 -14.86 -5.22 -1.94
CA PHE A 8 -15.15 -4.08 -2.80
C PHE A 8 -16.23 -3.14 -2.25
N GLN A 9 -17.01 -3.57 -1.25
CA GLN A 9 -18.01 -2.71 -0.61
C GLN A 9 -17.36 -1.89 0.50
N ALA A 10 -16.58 -2.55 1.36
CA ALA A 10 -15.83 -1.88 2.43
C ALA A 10 -14.57 -1.15 1.92
N GLY A 11 -14.13 -1.39 0.68
CA GLY A 11 -12.91 -0.82 0.13
C GLY A 11 -11.67 -1.30 0.88
N ALA A 12 -11.57 -2.61 1.12
CA ALA A 12 -10.55 -3.19 1.98
C ALA A 12 -9.88 -4.41 1.35
N LEU A 13 -8.57 -4.58 1.61
CA LEU A 13 -7.78 -5.75 1.25
C LEU A 13 -7.35 -6.50 2.51
N SER A 14 -7.72 -7.77 2.62
CA SER A 14 -7.23 -8.68 3.65
C SER A 14 -5.97 -9.43 3.17
N VAL A 15 -4.81 -9.07 3.72
CA VAL A 15 -3.56 -9.79 3.48
C VAL A 15 -3.55 -11.05 4.33
N ARG A 16 -3.89 -12.20 3.73
CA ARG A 16 -4.05 -13.49 4.45
C ARG A 16 -3.15 -14.61 3.95
N ARG A 17 -2.36 -14.34 2.91
CA ARG A 17 -1.52 -15.35 2.25
C ARG A 17 -0.30 -14.75 1.58
N GLN A 18 0.72 -15.57 1.46
CA GLN A 18 1.93 -15.29 0.72
C GLN A 18 2.16 -16.38 -0.33
N LEU A 19 2.68 -15.98 -1.49
CA LEU A 19 3.23 -16.92 -2.46
C LEU A 19 4.71 -17.08 -2.18
N HIS A 20 5.14 -18.30 -1.88
CA HIS A 20 6.53 -18.65 -1.62
C HIS A 20 7.26 -19.01 -2.91
N ASP A 21 8.59 -18.95 -2.85
CA ASP A 21 9.44 -19.49 -3.91
C ASP A 21 9.15 -20.99 -4.07
N GLY A 22 8.97 -21.44 -5.31
CA GLY A 22 8.44 -22.77 -5.63
C GLY A 22 6.92 -22.82 -5.89
N GLY A 23 6.19 -21.72 -5.69
CA GLY A 23 4.77 -21.61 -6.03
C GLY A 23 3.81 -22.07 -4.94
N ALA A 24 4.33 -22.50 -3.78
CA ALA A 24 3.51 -22.83 -2.63
C ALA A 24 2.79 -21.58 -2.09
N VAL A 25 1.51 -21.73 -1.77
CA VAL A 25 0.69 -20.68 -1.16
C VAL A 25 0.53 -21.02 0.31
N GLY A 26 0.98 -20.13 1.19
CA GLY A 26 0.93 -20.32 2.63
C GLY A 26 0.39 -19.09 3.37
N PRO A 27 0.07 -19.21 4.66
CA PRO A 27 -0.18 -18.04 5.49
C PRO A 27 1.08 -17.16 5.57
N PRO A 28 0.95 -15.87 5.94
CA PRO A 28 2.11 -15.05 6.22
C PRO A 28 2.97 -15.69 7.32
N LYS A 29 4.28 -15.40 7.28
CA LYS A 29 5.26 -15.95 8.24
C LYS A 29 5.00 -15.59 9.71
N SER A 30 4.10 -14.64 9.98
CA SER A 30 3.73 -14.22 11.32
C SER A 30 2.28 -13.74 11.36
N GLU A 31 1.66 -13.76 12.55
CA GLU A 31 0.31 -13.23 12.76
C GLU A 31 0.18 -11.76 12.32
N ARG A 32 1.22 -10.94 12.53
CA ARG A 32 1.24 -9.53 12.07
C ARG A 32 1.24 -9.38 10.55
N GLY A 33 1.62 -10.44 9.83
CA GLY A 33 1.47 -10.49 8.38
C GLY A 33 0.00 -10.53 7.97
N LEU A 34 -0.89 -11.04 8.83
CA LEU A 34 -2.33 -10.95 8.69
C LEU A 34 -2.79 -9.53 9.02
N ARG A 35 -3.29 -8.82 8.02
CA ARG A 35 -3.76 -7.44 8.21
C ARG A 35 -4.78 -7.03 7.17
N THR A 36 -5.58 -6.04 7.51
CA THR A 36 -6.51 -5.39 6.59
C THR A 36 -5.96 -4.02 6.20
N ILE A 37 -5.97 -3.73 4.91
CA ILE A 37 -5.49 -2.48 4.33
C ILE A 37 -6.68 -1.78 3.67
N ALA A 38 -7.03 -0.59 4.14
CA ALA A 38 -8.00 0.26 3.47
C ALA A 38 -7.46 0.72 2.11
N LEU A 39 -8.34 0.68 1.11
CA LEU A 39 -8.08 1.03 -0.29
C LEU A 39 -8.82 2.34 -0.61
N SER A 40 -8.20 3.20 -1.42
CA SER A 40 -8.89 4.37 -1.95
C SER A 40 -9.94 3.96 -2.99
N ALA A 41 -10.94 4.81 -3.21
CA ALA A 41 -11.95 4.61 -4.25
C ALA A 41 -11.34 4.43 -5.65
N GLU A 42 -10.23 5.12 -5.91
CA GLU A 42 -9.47 4.97 -7.16
C GLU A 42 -8.90 3.56 -7.33
N ILE A 43 -8.24 3.02 -6.29
CA ILE A 43 -7.70 1.65 -6.33
C ILE A 43 -8.83 0.62 -6.45
N VAL A 44 -9.95 0.82 -5.75
CA VAL A 44 -11.13 -0.05 -5.88
C VAL A 44 -11.65 -0.04 -7.32
N THR A 45 -11.72 1.13 -7.95
CA THR A 45 -12.14 1.28 -9.36
C THR A 45 -11.20 0.55 -10.30
N LEU A 46 -9.87 0.73 -10.14
CA LEU A 46 -8.86 0.05 -10.95
C LEU A 46 -8.94 -1.48 -10.79
N LEU A 47 -9.18 -1.97 -9.57
CA LEU A 47 -9.36 -3.40 -9.29
C LEU A 47 -10.62 -3.95 -9.96
N ARG A 48 -11.74 -3.21 -9.95
CA ARG A 48 -12.97 -3.62 -10.65
C ARG A 48 -12.75 -3.73 -12.17
N GLN A 49 -12.12 -2.74 -12.77
CA GLN A 49 -11.78 -2.76 -14.20
C GLN A 49 -10.84 -3.92 -14.53
N HIS A 50 -9.87 -4.18 -13.66
CA HIS A 50 -8.96 -5.32 -13.83
C HIS A 50 -9.68 -6.67 -13.73
N HIS A 51 -10.63 -6.80 -12.79
CA HIS A 51 -11.45 -8.00 -12.66
C HIS A 51 -12.30 -8.24 -13.92
N ALA A 52 -12.93 -7.20 -14.47
CA ALA A 52 -13.68 -7.28 -15.72
C ALA A 52 -12.82 -7.75 -16.90
N ARG A 53 -11.64 -7.14 -17.10
CA ARG A 53 -10.70 -7.55 -18.17
C ARG A 53 -10.23 -9.01 -18.02
N GLN A 54 -10.07 -9.50 -16.78
CA GLN A 54 -9.75 -10.90 -16.55
C GLN A 54 -10.93 -11.83 -16.86
N ALA A 55 -12.16 -11.43 -16.53
CA ALA A 55 -13.36 -12.19 -16.86
C ALA A 55 -13.56 -12.32 -18.38
N GLU A 56 -13.37 -11.22 -19.13
CA GLU A 56 -13.37 -11.23 -20.60
C GLU A 56 -12.33 -12.21 -21.15
N ARG A 57 -11.11 -12.19 -20.59
CA ARG A 57 -10.03 -13.09 -20.99
C ARG A 57 -10.34 -14.55 -20.67
N ARG A 58 -10.95 -14.82 -19.51
CA ARG A 58 -11.40 -16.16 -19.12
C ARG A 58 -12.42 -16.69 -20.12
N LEU A 59 -13.40 -15.87 -20.52
CA LEU A 59 -14.40 -16.24 -21.51
C LEU A 59 -13.75 -16.53 -22.88
N ALA A 60 -12.84 -15.67 -23.34
CA ALA A 60 -12.16 -15.82 -24.63
C ALA A 60 -11.25 -17.06 -24.71
N LEU A 61 -10.61 -17.44 -23.60
CA LEU A 61 -9.71 -18.60 -23.54
C LEU A 61 -10.42 -19.92 -23.21
N GLY A 62 -11.63 -19.85 -22.64
CA GLY A 62 -12.43 -21.00 -22.28
C GLY A 62 -11.64 -22.03 -21.45
N PRO A 63 -11.59 -23.31 -21.86
CA PRO A 63 -10.87 -24.36 -21.13
C PRO A 63 -9.36 -24.12 -20.97
N ARG A 64 -8.75 -23.23 -21.77
CA ARG A 64 -7.33 -22.89 -21.63
C ARG A 64 -7.04 -21.94 -20.47
N TYR A 65 -8.06 -21.36 -19.85
CA TYR A 65 -7.91 -20.49 -18.69
C TYR A 65 -7.87 -21.31 -17.40
N GLN A 66 -6.77 -21.20 -16.67
CA GLN A 66 -6.56 -21.82 -15.37
C GLN A 66 -7.09 -20.89 -14.28
N ASP A 67 -8.35 -21.06 -13.88
CA ASP A 67 -8.95 -20.19 -12.87
C ASP A 67 -8.48 -20.54 -11.46
N GLY A 68 -7.46 -19.82 -10.98
CA GLY A 68 -6.99 -19.89 -9.59
C GLY A 68 -7.54 -18.76 -8.69
N GLY A 69 -8.42 -17.90 -9.22
CA GLY A 69 -8.92 -16.71 -8.52
C GLY A 69 -7.88 -15.61 -8.28
N TRP A 70 -6.73 -15.64 -8.96
CA TRP A 70 -5.62 -14.71 -8.72
C TRP A 70 -5.91 -13.30 -9.23
N VAL A 71 -5.71 -12.29 -8.37
CA VAL A 71 -5.82 -10.88 -8.81
C VAL A 71 -4.75 -10.56 -9.85
N PHE A 72 -3.51 -10.93 -9.57
CA PHE A 72 -2.42 -10.80 -10.53
C PHE A 72 -2.12 -12.18 -11.13
N ALA A 73 -2.76 -12.45 -12.27
CA ALA A 73 -2.65 -13.70 -12.99
C ALA A 73 -1.89 -13.52 -14.31
N THR A 74 -1.22 -14.58 -14.75
CA THR A 74 -0.66 -14.66 -16.10
C THR A 74 -1.78 -14.59 -17.15
N ARG A 75 -1.41 -14.51 -18.43
CA ARG A 75 -2.40 -14.50 -19.54
C ARG A 75 -3.34 -15.72 -19.54
N TYR A 76 -2.96 -16.83 -18.91
CA TYR A 76 -3.76 -18.05 -18.83
C TYR A 76 -4.37 -18.27 -17.43
N GLY A 77 -4.42 -17.27 -16.54
CA GLY A 77 -5.09 -17.38 -15.23
C GLY A 77 -4.24 -17.94 -14.10
N ALA A 78 -3.10 -18.59 -14.40
CA ALA A 78 -2.17 -19.09 -13.39
C ALA A 78 -1.50 -17.95 -12.59
N SER A 79 -1.04 -18.24 -11.37
CA SER A 79 -0.26 -17.29 -10.56
C SER A 79 1.07 -16.92 -11.22
N TYR A 80 1.53 -15.68 -11.03
CA TYR A 80 2.91 -15.32 -11.38
C TYR A 80 3.92 -16.01 -10.48
N LYS A 81 5.02 -16.50 -11.06
CA LYS A 81 6.22 -16.84 -10.29
C LYS A 81 6.83 -15.54 -9.73
N PRO A 82 7.27 -15.49 -8.45
CA PRO A 82 7.87 -14.28 -7.87
C PRO A 82 9.01 -13.70 -8.73
N THR A 83 9.89 -14.57 -9.25
CA THR A 83 11.00 -14.17 -10.13
C THR A 83 10.54 -13.52 -11.44
N ALA A 84 9.41 -13.95 -12.00
CA ALA A 84 8.84 -13.36 -13.20
C ALA A 84 8.29 -11.95 -12.93
N ALA A 85 7.70 -11.72 -11.76
CA ALA A 85 7.24 -10.39 -11.36
C ALA A 85 8.41 -9.41 -11.22
N VAL A 86 9.51 -9.83 -10.57
CA VAL A 86 10.73 -9.01 -10.45
C VAL A 86 11.34 -8.69 -11.82
N LYS A 87 11.42 -9.68 -12.73
CA LYS A 87 11.93 -9.44 -14.09
C LYS A 87 11.03 -8.47 -14.87
N HIS A 88 9.70 -8.60 -14.71
CA HIS A 88 8.77 -7.69 -15.35
C HIS A 88 8.91 -6.26 -14.80
N PHE A 89 9.13 -6.12 -13.49
CA PHE A 89 9.38 -4.83 -12.86
C PHE A 89 10.57 -4.10 -13.47
N GLY A 90 11.71 -4.78 -13.64
CA GLY A 90 12.89 -4.17 -14.27
C GLY A 90 12.59 -3.61 -15.65
N LYS A 91 11.80 -4.32 -16.46
CA LYS A 91 11.36 -3.84 -17.79
C LYS A 91 10.42 -2.64 -17.70
N VAL A 92 9.57 -2.58 -16.68
CA VAL A 92 8.70 -1.42 -16.44
C VAL A 92 9.53 -0.19 -16.07
N LEU A 93 10.54 -0.36 -15.20
CA LEU A 93 11.46 0.72 -14.83
C LEU A 93 12.23 1.25 -16.04
N GLU A 94 12.80 0.35 -16.84
CA GLU A 94 13.52 0.70 -18.07
C GLU A 94 12.64 1.51 -19.04
N ARG A 95 11.41 1.05 -19.27
CA ARG A 95 10.43 1.75 -20.13
C ARG A 95 10.01 3.11 -19.57
N ALA A 96 10.00 3.25 -18.26
CA ALA A 96 9.68 4.50 -17.57
C ALA A 96 10.88 5.46 -17.48
N GLY A 97 12.07 5.05 -17.93
CA GLY A 97 13.30 5.85 -17.78
C GLY A 97 13.76 6.00 -16.33
N LEU A 98 13.37 5.06 -15.46
CA LEU A 98 13.69 5.09 -14.03
C LEU A 98 14.95 4.25 -13.73
N PRO A 99 15.72 4.61 -12.70
CA PRO A 99 16.87 3.82 -12.29
C PRO A 99 16.44 2.43 -11.80
N PRO A 100 17.35 1.43 -11.81
CA PRO A 100 17.08 0.12 -11.24
C PRO A 100 16.64 0.23 -9.78
N MET A 101 15.51 -0.38 -9.45
CA MET A 101 14.98 -0.48 -8.09
C MET A 101 14.59 -1.91 -7.77
N ARG A 102 14.66 -2.27 -6.50
CA ARG A 102 14.23 -3.56 -5.99
C ARG A 102 12.71 -3.56 -5.80
N TRP A 103 12.09 -4.73 -5.88
CA TRP A 103 10.64 -4.87 -5.69
C TRP A 103 10.17 -4.35 -4.32
N HIS A 104 10.99 -4.50 -3.27
CA HIS A 104 10.67 -3.99 -1.94
C HIS A 104 10.74 -2.47 -1.83
N ASP A 105 11.40 -1.78 -2.76
CA ASP A 105 11.54 -0.32 -2.72
C ASP A 105 10.19 0.37 -2.90
N LEU A 106 9.26 -0.24 -3.65
CA LEU A 106 7.87 0.25 -3.75
C LEU A 106 7.20 0.37 -2.39
N ARG A 107 7.45 -0.58 -1.49
CA ARG A 107 6.93 -0.54 -0.12
C ARG A 107 7.62 0.53 0.71
N HIS A 108 8.93 0.71 0.55
CA HIS A 108 9.66 1.79 1.21
C HIS A 108 9.13 3.15 0.76
N THR A 109 8.96 3.37 -0.55
CA THR A 109 8.35 4.58 -1.11
C THR A 109 6.97 4.83 -0.51
N ALA A 110 6.09 3.82 -0.47
CA ALA A 110 4.77 3.97 0.12
C ALA A 110 4.82 4.36 1.62
N CYS A 111 5.75 3.79 2.39
CA CYS A 111 5.92 4.16 3.80
C CYS A 111 6.45 5.60 3.95
N SER A 112 7.48 5.98 3.18
CA SER A 112 8.02 7.33 3.20
C SER A 112 6.98 8.38 2.83
N LEU A 113 6.15 8.12 1.81
CA LEU A 113 5.06 9.02 1.40
C LEU A 113 3.99 9.18 2.49
N LEU A 114 3.61 8.10 3.17
CA LEU A 114 2.65 8.18 4.28
C LEU A 114 3.22 9.01 5.44
N VAL A 115 4.48 8.80 5.79
CA VAL A 115 5.14 9.57 6.85
C VAL A 115 5.25 11.04 6.47
N ALA A 116 5.66 11.34 5.23
CA ALA A 116 5.73 12.71 4.71
C ALA A 116 4.36 13.41 4.68
N ALA A 117 3.28 12.66 4.49
CA ALA A 117 1.91 13.14 4.59
C ALA A 117 1.44 13.34 6.05
N GLY A 118 2.30 13.13 7.05
CA GLY A 118 1.97 13.30 8.46
C GLY A 118 1.18 12.13 9.07
N VAL A 119 1.09 10.98 8.40
CA VAL A 119 0.40 9.80 8.95
C VAL A 119 1.18 9.28 10.16
N PRO A 120 0.53 9.04 11.32
CA PRO A 120 1.22 8.56 12.51
C PRO A 120 2.02 7.29 12.26
N ILE A 121 3.27 7.26 12.73
CA ILE A 121 4.20 6.13 12.55
C ILE A 121 3.60 4.77 12.96
N PRO A 122 2.83 4.63 14.06
CA PRO A 122 2.17 3.37 14.40
C PRO A 122 1.19 2.89 13.32
N VAL A 123 0.46 3.80 12.67
CA VAL A 123 -0.48 3.49 11.58
C VAL A 123 0.27 3.04 10.33
N VAL A 124 1.38 3.73 9.99
CA VAL A 124 2.25 3.32 8.88
C VAL A 124 2.84 1.93 9.14
N ALA A 125 3.32 1.68 10.36
CA ALA A 125 3.87 0.39 10.77
C ALA A 125 2.82 -0.74 10.64
N GLN A 126 1.59 -0.50 11.11
CA GLN A 126 0.48 -1.44 11.01
C GLN A 126 0.11 -1.72 9.55
N ARG A 127 -0.03 -0.69 8.72
CA ARG A 127 -0.35 -0.82 7.29
C ARG A 127 0.72 -1.61 6.53
N ALA A 128 1.98 -1.35 6.83
CA ALA A 128 3.10 -2.10 6.27
C ALA A 128 3.11 -3.55 6.82
N GLY A 129 2.77 -3.76 8.09
CA GLY A 129 2.96 -5.03 8.79
C GLY A 129 4.38 -5.18 9.31
N HIS A 130 4.95 -4.10 9.85
CA HIS A 130 6.24 -4.16 10.55
C HIS A 130 6.07 -4.74 11.96
N ALA A 131 7.11 -5.41 12.46
CA ALA A 131 7.08 -6.03 13.79
C ALA A 131 7.05 -4.99 14.93
N SER A 132 7.56 -3.78 14.69
CA SER A 132 7.52 -2.68 15.65
C SER A 132 7.37 -1.32 14.96
N ALA A 133 6.70 -0.40 15.64
CA ALA A 133 6.71 1.01 15.26
C ALA A 133 8.12 1.61 15.32
N ALA A 134 8.96 1.14 16.25
CA ALA A 134 10.36 1.54 16.38
C ALA A 134 11.17 1.29 15.09
N PHE A 135 10.99 0.14 14.43
CA PHE A 135 11.63 -0.14 13.14
C PHE A 135 11.18 0.88 12.07
N THR A 136 9.89 1.20 12.04
CA THR A 136 9.32 2.17 11.10
C THR A 136 9.87 3.57 11.37
N MET A 137 9.93 3.99 12.64
CA MET A 137 10.53 5.25 13.05
C MET A 137 12.00 5.31 12.62
N ALA A 138 12.81 4.32 12.98
CA ALA A 138 14.23 4.28 12.64
C ALA A 138 14.48 4.35 11.12
N THR A 139 13.59 3.75 10.32
CA THR A 139 13.72 3.72 8.85
C THR A 139 13.25 5.02 8.20
N TYR A 140 12.15 5.62 8.68
CA TYR A 140 11.44 6.70 7.98
C TYR A 140 11.40 8.03 8.74
N ALA A 141 12.10 8.18 9.86
CA ALA A 141 12.13 9.43 10.64
C ALA A 141 12.52 10.65 9.79
N HIS A 142 13.40 10.47 8.80
CA HIS A 142 13.81 11.52 7.86
C HIS A 142 12.66 12.10 7.02
N ALA A 143 11.56 11.37 6.88
CA ALA A 143 10.39 11.80 6.13
C ALA A 143 9.33 12.46 7.01
N VAL A 144 9.53 12.53 8.34
CA VAL A 144 8.54 13.15 9.25
C VAL A 144 8.47 14.65 8.95
N PRO A 145 7.28 15.19 8.62
CA PRO A 145 7.14 16.61 8.34
C PRO A 145 7.30 17.43 9.62
N GLY A 146 7.79 18.65 9.46
CA GLY A 146 7.98 19.61 10.54
C GLY A 146 9.45 19.81 10.92
N GLY A 147 9.64 20.55 12.00
CA GLY A 147 10.93 20.98 12.52
C GLY A 147 10.70 21.77 13.79
N GLN A 148 11.78 22.29 14.39
CA GLN A 148 11.66 23.06 15.64
C GLN A 148 10.68 24.24 15.49
N ASP A 149 10.71 24.94 14.36
CA ASP A 149 9.81 26.06 14.11
C ASP A 149 8.34 25.65 14.05
N ALA A 150 8.03 24.55 13.37
CA ALA A 150 6.67 24.02 13.31
C ALA A 150 6.16 23.56 14.69
N ALA A 151 7.05 22.99 15.51
CA ALA A 151 6.72 22.57 16.88
C ALA A 151 6.42 23.78 17.78
N VAL A 152 7.19 24.85 17.64
CA VAL A 152 6.97 26.11 18.36
C VAL A 152 5.63 26.72 17.97
N GLN A 153 5.33 26.83 16.68
CA GLN A 153 4.07 27.39 16.20
C GLN A 153 2.85 26.57 16.64
N ALA A 154 2.94 25.23 16.57
CA ALA A 154 1.88 24.35 17.03
C ALA A 154 1.61 24.47 18.53
N THR A 155 2.65 24.70 19.34
CA THR A 155 2.49 24.91 20.79
C THR A 155 1.92 26.30 21.06
N ALA A 156 2.41 27.33 20.37
CA ALA A 156 1.98 28.71 20.56
C ALA A 156 0.50 28.93 20.22
N SER A 157 -0.02 28.25 19.19
CA SER A 157 -1.42 28.36 18.76
C SER A 157 -2.41 27.80 19.79
N LEU A 158 -2.01 26.82 20.60
CA LEU A 158 -2.84 26.26 21.68
C LEU A 158 -3.09 27.26 22.82
N PHE A 159 -2.19 28.23 22.99
CA PHE A 159 -2.25 29.21 24.07
C PHE A 159 -2.74 30.60 23.62
N HIS A 160 -2.87 30.85 22.30
CA HIS A 160 -3.22 32.17 21.75
C HIS A 160 -4.70 32.38 21.36
N GLU A 161 -5.62 31.55 21.87
CA GLU A 161 -7.05 31.95 21.96
C GLU A 161 -7.23 32.98 23.10
N GLY A 162 -6.65 34.17 22.95
CA GLY A 162 -6.84 35.30 23.84
C GLY A 162 -8.19 36.00 23.58
N PRO A 163 -8.84 36.59 24.61
CA PRO A 163 -10.22 37.07 24.53
C PRO A 163 -10.41 38.16 23.46
N PRO A 164 -11.64 38.34 22.93
CA PRO A 164 -11.90 39.29 21.87
C PRO A 164 -11.43 40.69 22.29
N LYS A 165 -10.64 41.34 21.42
CA LYS A 165 -10.23 42.73 21.62
C LYS A 165 -11.49 43.57 21.82
N LYS A 166 -11.67 44.13 23.02
CA LYS A 166 -12.71 45.13 23.27
C LYS A 166 -12.42 46.30 22.34
N ASN A 167 -13.33 46.55 21.38
CA ASN A 167 -13.35 47.79 20.63
C ASN A 167 -13.58 48.92 21.65
N VAL A 168 -12.50 49.65 21.98
CA VAL A 168 -12.62 50.96 22.61
C VAL A 168 -12.76 51.95 21.45
N GLY A 169 -14.00 52.09 20.99
CA GLY A 169 -14.45 53.18 20.13
C GLY A 169 -15.01 54.29 21.01
N GLN A 170 -14.55 55.50 20.71
CA GLN A 170 -14.72 56.78 21.40
C GLN A 170 -16.16 57.21 21.62
#